data_AF-A0A524N7Q2-F1
#
_entry.id   AF-A0A524N7Q2-F1
#
_cell.length_a   1.000
_cell.length_b   1.000
_cell.length_c   1.000
_cell.angle_alpha   90.00
_cell.angle_beta   90.00
_cell.angle_gamma   90.00
#
_symmetry.space_group_name_H-M   'P 1'
#
loop_
_entity.id
_entity.type
_entity.pdbx_description
1 polymer ?
#
loop_
_entity_poly.entity_id
_entity_poly.type
_entity_poly.pdbx_seq_one_letter_code
_entity_poly.pdbx_strand_id
1 'polypeptide(L)' 'AEMATPTLVLAGSCDRPEYTGAGEYLERKMPDARLAVVDGGGHSMHEDSHAGEVADLVADFVDALG' A
#
# COMPACT_ATOMS: atom_id res chain seq x y z
N ALA A 1 -14.61 -11.27 -9.28
CA ALA A 1 -14.47 -10.36 -10.44
C ALA A 1 -12.98 -10.13 -10.63
N GLU A 2 -12.49 -10.25 -11.85
CA GLU A 2 -11.10 -9.91 -12.18
C GLU A 2 -10.98 -8.38 -12.16
N MET A 3 -10.19 -7.83 -11.25
CA MET A 3 -9.94 -6.39 -11.15
C MET A 3 -8.62 -6.08 -11.86
N ALA A 4 -8.70 -5.37 -12.99
CA ALA A 4 -7.55 -4.94 -13.78
C ALA A 4 -7.17 -3.47 -13.54
N THR A 5 -7.85 -2.78 -12.61
CA THR A 5 -7.48 -1.41 -12.24
C THR A 5 -6.16 -1.43 -11.47
N PRO A 6 -5.14 -0.64 -11.88
CA PRO A 6 -3.91 -0.50 -11.12
C PRO A 6 -4.22 -0.13 -9.67
N THR A 7 -3.60 -0.83 -8.73
CA THR A 7 -3.90 -0.68 -7.29
C THR A 7 -2.62 -0.56 -6.47
N LEU A 8 -2.52 0.49 -5.66
CA LEU A 8 -1.51 0.58 -4.62
C LEU A 8 -2.14 0.13 -3.29
N VAL A 9 -1.49 -0.83 -2.62
CA VAL A 9 -1.85 -1.25 -1.26
C VAL A 9 -0.80 -0.73 -0.30
N LEU A 10 -1.23 -0.01 0.73
CA LEU A 10 -0.36 0.54 1.77
C LEU A 10 -0.61 -0.18 3.09
N ALA A 11 0.45 -0.66 3.74
CA ALA A 11 0.39 -1.29 5.06
C ALA A 11 1.55 -0.79 5.93
N GLY A 12 1.32 -0.61 7.24
CA GLY A 12 2.37 -0.25 8.18
C GLY A 12 3.05 -1.47 8.79
N SER A 13 4.39 -1.48 8.93
CA SER A 13 5.14 -2.63 9.48
C SER A 13 4.89 -2.88 10.98
N CYS A 14 4.36 -1.89 11.68
CA CYS A 14 4.00 -1.94 13.10
C CYS A 14 2.49 -2.02 13.36
N ASP A 15 1.67 -2.16 12.30
CA ASP A 15 0.26 -2.55 12.44
C ASP A 15 0.15 -4.07 12.66
N ARG A 16 -1.08 -4.57 12.77
CA ARG A 16 -1.36 -5.99 12.92
C ARG A 16 -0.89 -6.78 11.69
N PRO A 17 -0.22 -7.94 11.86
CA PRO A 17 0.38 -8.70 10.76
C PRO A 17 -0.60 -9.09 9.64
N GLU A 18 -1.89 -9.21 9.95
CA GLU A 18 -2.92 -9.57 8.96
C GLU A 18 -3.08 -8.52 7.86
N TYR A 19 -2.70 -7.26 8.10
CA TYR A 19 -2.79 -6.20 7.09
C TYR A 19 -1.70 -6.32 6.03
N THR A 20 -0.46 -6.57 6.43
CA THR A 20 0.62 -6.91 5.48
C THR A 20 0.26 -8.19 4.73
N GLY A 21 -0.21 -9.24 5.42
CA GLY A 21 -0.63 -10.49 4.78
C GLY A 21 -1.81 -10.33 3.81
N ALA A 22 -2.76 -9.45 4.09
CA ALA A 22 -3.84 -9.10 3.16
C ALA A 22 -3.30 -8.36 1.93
N GLY A 23 -2.32 -7.47 2.11
CA GLY A 23 -1.64 -6.79 1.01
C GLY A 23 -0.90 -7.76 0.08
N GLU A 24 -0.13 -8.70 0.63
CA GLU A 24 0.55 -9.75 -0.13
C GLU A 24 -0.45 -10.63 -0.90
N TYR A 25 -1.60 -10.91 -0.28
CA TYR A 25 -2.68 -11.64 -0.95
C TYR A 25 -3.22 -10.88 -2.17
N LEU A 26 -3.45 -9.57 -2.03
CA LEU A 26 -3.94 -8.71 -3.12
C LEU A 26 -2.91 -8.60 -4.25
N GLU A 27 -1.64 -8.33 -3.93
CA GLU A 27 -0.54 -8.26 -4.90
C GLU A 27 -0.44 -9.55 -5.73
N ARG A 28 -0.62 -10.72 -5.11
CA ARG A 28 -0.61 -12.00 -5.83
C ARG A 28 -1.86 -12.23 -6.69
N LYS A 29 -3.00 -11.67 -6.33
CA LYS A 29 -4.31 -11.98 -6.95
C LYS A 29 -4.78 -10.93 -7.94
N MET A 30 -4.26 -9.72 -7.88
CA MET A 30 -4.59 -8.62 -8.76
C MET A 30 -3.37 -8.35 -9.66
N PRO A 31 -3.51 -8.47 -10.99
CA PRO A 31 -2.37 -8.44 -11.91
C PRO A 31 -1.56 -7.14 -11.86
N ASP A 32 -2.21 -6.01 -11.53
CA ASP A 32 -1.60 -4.69 -11.46
C ASP A 32 -1.62 -4.08 -10.05
N ALA A 33 -1.67 -4.94 -9.02
CA ALA A 33 -1.52 -4.49 -7.64
C ALA A 33 -0.05 -4.46 -7.23
N ARG A 34 0.30 -3.47 -6.39
CA ARG A 34 1.61 -3.35 -5.75
C ARG A 34 1.42 -3.13 -4.26
N LEU A 35 2.16 -3.87 -3.43
CA LEU A 35 2.20 -3.65 -1.99
C LEU A 35 3.39 -2.75 -1.63
N ALA A 36 3.11 -1.69 -0.86
CA ALA A 36 4.11 -0.89 -0.18
C ALA A 36 3.93 -1.02 1.34
N VAL A 37 4.93 -1.61 2.00
CA VAL A 37 4.99 -1.69 3.46
C VAL A 37 5.82 -0.54 3.98
N VAL A 38 5.20 0.37 4.74
CA VAL A 38 5.84 1.54 5.35
C VAL A 38 6.47 1.14 6.68
N ASP A 39 7.79 1.30 6.77
CA ASP A 39 8.53 0.91 7.96
C ASP A 39 8.18 1.81 9.16
N GLY A 40 7.99 1.24 10.34
CA GLY A 40 7.52 1.95 11.53
C GLY A 40 6.06 2.41 11.49
N GLY A 41 5.36 2.23 10.36
CA GLY A 41 3.96 2.64 10.20
C GLY A 41 2.99 1.80 11.04
N GLY A 42 2.03 2.45 11.71
CA GLY A 42 0.87 1.81 12.35
C GLY A 42 -0.41 1.89 11.49
N HIS A 43 -1.55 1.58 12.09
CA HIS A 43 -2.84 1.54 11.38
C HIS A 43 -3.23 2.84 10.68
N SER A 44 -3.07 3.96 11.38
CA SER A 44 -3.37 5.30 10.89
C SER A 44 -2.11 6.09 10.55
N MET A 45 -1.05 5.43 10.06
CA MET A 45 0.26 6.08 9.82
C MET A 45 0.17 7.32 8.93
N HIS A 46 -0.77 7.36 7.99
CA HIS A 46 -1.01 8.48 7.09
C HIS A 46 -1.57 9.72 7.80
N GLU A 47 -2.18 9.57 8.97
CA GLU A 47 -2.63 10.68 9.82
C GLU A 47 -1.59 11.04 10.88
N ASP A 48 -0.97 10.02 11.50
CA ASP A 48 -0.24 10.19 12.76
C ASP A 48 1.26 10.47 12.61
N SER A 49 1.93 9.99 11.55
CA SER A 49 3.40 9.90 11.55
C SER A 49 4.08 9.93 10.17
N HIS A 50 3.53 9.23 9.19
CA HIS A 50 4.14 8.96 7.88
C HIS A 50 3.36 9.61 6.73
N ALA A 51 2.63 10.70 7.01
CA ALA A 51 1.81 11.39 6.02
C ALA A 51 2.59 11.76 4.74
N GLY A 52 3.83 12.25 4.90
CA GLY A 52 4.71 12.61 3.78
C GLY A 52 5.10 11.40 2.93
N GLU A 53 5.61 10.33 3.55
CA GLU A 53 5.99 9.10 2.85
C GLU A 53 4.79 8.45 2.14
N VAL A 54 3.61 8.43 2.78
CA VAL A 54 2.39 7.95 2.14
C VAL A 54 2.02 8.79 0.92
N ALA A 55 2.14 10.13 1.01
CA ALA A 55 1.87 11.00 -0.12
C ALA A 55 2.86 10.77 -1.27
N ASP A 56 4.15 10.59 -0.98
CA ASP A 56 5.18 10.30 -1.98
C ASP A 56 4.92 8.95 -2.66
N LEU A 57 4.59 7.90 -1.91
CA LEU A 57 4.23 6.59 -2.47
C LEU A 57 3.01 6.65 -3.39
N VAL A 58 2.01 7.46 -3.04
CA VAL A 58 0.83 7.68 -3.88
C VAL A 58 1.20 8.46 -5.16
N ALA A 59 2.02 9.51 -5.03
CA ALA A 59 2.47 10.30 -6.16
C ALA A 59 3.31 9.45 -7.14
N ASP A 60 4.30 8.72 -6.65
CA ASP A 60 5.14 7.81 -7.43
C ASP A 60 4.30 6.75 -8.15
N PHE A 61 3.28 6.22 -7.47
CA PHE A 61 2.37 5.25 -8.07
C PHE A 61 1.57 5.87 -9.22
N VAL A 62 1.01 7.06 -9.02
CA VAL A 62 0.23 7.77 -10.05
C VAL A 62 1.11 8.15 -11.24
N ASP A 63 2.31 8.69 -11.01
CA ASP A 63 3.26 9.05 -12.06
C ASP A 63 3.65 7.82 -12.90
N ALA A 64 3.72 6.64 -12.28
CA ALA A 64 4.00 5.39 -12.99
C ALA A 64 2.83 4.88 -13.87
N LEU A 65 1.64 5.49 -13.81
CA LEU A 65 0.49 5.11 -14.64
C LEU A 65 0.47 5.79 -16.02
N GLY A 66 1.26 6.85 -16.23
CA GLY A 66 1.38 7.57 -17.50
C GLY A 66 0.62 8.89 -17.56
#